data_AF-A0A9N8HB35-F1
#
_entry.id   AF-A0A9N8HB35-F1
#
_cell.length_a   1.000
_cell.length_b   1.000
_cell.length_c   1.000
_cell.angle_alpha   90.00
_cell.angle_beta   90.00
_cell.angle_gamma   90.00
#
_symmetry.space_group_name_H-M   'P 1'
#
loop_
_entity.id
_entity.type
_entity.pdbx_description
1 polymer ?
#
loop_
_entity_poly.entity_id
_entity_poly.type
_entity_poly.pdbx_seq_one_letter_code
_entity_poly.pdbx_strand_id
1 'polypeptide(L)'
;MMGWWKPYFFVDTTGVQLLFDWAKIDDTLTFISASGSIALLCLLDRFAAHLALHQRQKVYSSTLAWTVQRCTSGFLMLIMMSFNIILFLEVVLFSGMSELGMRIYWQKDQEEVEFRRLNQHDDEQNAQIEMMEWC
;
A
#
# COMPACT_ATOMS: atom_id res chain seq x y z
N MET A 1 40.76 -26.95 -9.87
CA MET A 1 40.24 -25.56 -9.86
C MET A 1 39.23 -25.45 -8.74
N MET A 2 39.61 -24.77 -7.65
CA MET A 2 38.82 -24.67 -6.42
C MET A 2 37.72 -23.60 -6.59
N GLY A 3 36.47 -24.04 -6.60
CA GLY A 3 35.29 -23.17 -6.62
C GLY A 3 35.02 -22.54 -5.25
N TRP A 4 35.88 -21.59 -4.85
CA TRP A 4 35.81 -20.91 -3.55
C TRP A 4 34.85 -19.70 -3.52
N TRP A 5 34.15 -19.43 -4.62
CA TRP A 5 33.12 -18.40 -4.70
C TRP A 5 31.87 -19.01 -5.34
N LYS A 6 30.96 -19.53 -4.51
CA LYS A 6 29.58 -19.78 -4.91
C LYS A 6 28.73 -18.76 -4.15
N PRO A 7 28.18 -17.74 -4.82
CA PRO A 7 27.36 -16.74 -4.18
C PRO A 7 25.97 -17.35 -3.93
N TYR A 8 25.88 -18.26 -2.96
CA TYR A 8 24.63 -18.86 -2.51
C TYR A 8 23.69 -17.83 -1.86
N PHE A 9 24.24 -16.70 -1.41
CA PHE A 9 23.51 -15.64 -0.71
C PHE A 9 22.41 -14.95 -1.52
N PHE A 10 22.40 -15.05 -2.86
CA PHE A 10 21.42 -14.33 -3.68
C PHE A 10 20.15 -15.15 -4.00
N VAL A 11 20.17 -16.47 -3.92
CA VAL A 11 19.03 -17.29 -4.38
C VAL A 11 18.49 -18.20 -3.28
N ASP A 12 19.28 -18.40 -2.21
CA ASP A 12 18.83 -19.23 -1.11
C ASP A 12 17.85 -18.45 -0.23
N THR A 13 16.59 -18.88 -0.23
CA THR A 13 15.53 -18.35 0.64
C THR A 13 15.61 -18.89 2.06
N THR A 14 16.45 -19.89 2.31
CA THR A 14 16.55 -20.56 3.61
C THR A 14 17.67 -19.98 4.46
N GLY A 15 17.34 -19.68 5.72
CA GLY A 15 18.29 -19.17 6.72
C GLY A 15 18.62 -17.69 6.62
N VAL A 16 17.88 -16.91 5.81
CA VAL A 16 18.12 -15.46 5.68
C VAL A 16 17.61 -14.74 6.92
N GLN A 17 18.52 -14.03 7.59
CA GLN A 17 18.21 -13.14 8.70
C GLN A 17 17.70 -11.81 8.15
N LEU A 18 16.44 -11.49 8.44
CA LEU A 18 15.78 -10.28 7.94
C LEU A 18 16.27 -9.00 8.63
N LEU A 19 16.62 -9.07 9.92
CA LEU A 19 17.18 -7.95 10.70
C LEU A 19 17.57 -8.33 12.14
N PHE A 20 16.89 -9.34 12.70
CA PHE A 20 17.09 -9.84 14.07
C PHE A 20 17.23 -11.36 14.05
N ASP A 21 17.99 -11.92 15.00
CA ASP A 21 18.24 -13.38 15.08
C ASP A 21 16.97 -14.23 15.20
N TRP A 22 15.86 -13.65 15.70
CA TRP A 22 14.56 -14.32 15.81
C TRP A 22 13.72 -14.28 14.52
N ALA A 23 14.08 -13.41 13.56
CA ALA A 23 13.40 -13.26 12.28
C ALA A 23 14.19 -13.96 11.17
N LYS A 24 14.48 -15.24 11.40
CA LYS A 24 15.17 -16.10 10.44
C LYS A 24 14.11 -16.83 9.62
N ILE A 25 14.21 -16.72 8.29
CA ILE A 25 13.33 -17.43 7.38
C ILE A 25 13.85 -18.86 7.24
N ASP A 26 13.44 -19.75 8.14
CA ASP A 26 13.84 -21.16 8.08
C ASP A 26 12.77 -22.02 7.39
N ASP A 27 11.50 -21.60 7.40
CA ASP A 27 10.36 -22.37 6.86
C ASP A 27 9.48 -21.58 5.86
N THR A 28 8.80 -22.29 4.96
CA THR A 28 7.84 -21.72 3.99
C THR A 28 6.75 -20.87 4.66
N LEU A 29 6.32 -21.23 5.87
CA LEU A 29 5.34 -20.45 6.64
C LEU A 29 5.90 -19.11 7.10
N THR A 30 7.16 -19.08 7.54
CA THR A 30 7.85 -17.84 7.93
C THR A 30 8.12 -16.95 6.73
N PHE A 31 8.34 -17.54 5.56
CA PHE A 31 8.43 -16.81 4.31
C PHE A 31 7.08 -16.16 3.96
N ILE A 32 5.98 -16.92 3.94
CA ILE A 32 4.64 -16.39 3.64
C ILE A 32 4.23 -15.29 4.64
N SER A 33 4.56 -15.43 5.92
CA SER A 33 4.24 -14.40 6.91
C SER A 33 5.11 -13.14 6.74
N ALA A 34 6.39 -13.28 6.38
CA ALA A 34 7.25 -12.17 6.02
C ALA A 34 6.72 -11.46 4.75
N SER A 35 6.41 -12.22 3.70
CA SER A 35 5.78 -11.74 2.47
C SER A 35 4.48 -10.98 2.74
N GLY A 36 3.59 -11.55 3.55
CA GLY A 36 2.33 -10.91 3.93
C GLY A 36 2.55 -9.61 4.72
N SER A 37 3.55 -9.59 5.60
CA SER A 37 3.93 -8.39 6.35
C SER A 37 4.49 -7.31 5.44
N ILE A 38 5.32 -7.66 4.46
CA ILE A 38 5.87 -6.74 3.45
C ILE A 38 4.75 -6.18 2.57
N ALA A 39 3.82 -7.02 2.11
CA ALA A 39 2.67 -6.59 1.34
C ALA A 39 1.79 -5.61 2.14
N LEU A 40 1.54 -5.91 3.42
CA LEU A 40 0.78 -5.03 4.32
C LEU A 40 1.50 -3.70 4.55
N LEU A 41 2.82 -3.73 4.77
CA LEU A 41 3.64 -2.52 4.92
C LEU A 41 3.59 -1.65 3.66
N CYS A 42 3.72 -2.23 2.47
CA CYS A 42 3.63 -1.51 1.20
C CYS A 42 2.24 -0.89 0.98
N LEU A 43 1.18 -1.64 1.29
CA LEU A 43 -0.20 -1.14 1.21
C LEU A 43 -0.42 0.02 2.19
N LEU A 44 -0.02 -0.13 3.45
CA LEU A 44 -0.17 0.92 4.47
C LEU A 44 0.64 2.18 4.13
N ASP A 45 1.86 2.02 3.62
CA ASP A 45 2.69 3.15 3.18
C ASP A 45 1.99 3.97 2.09
N ARG A 46 1.46 3.28 1.07
CA ARG A 46 0.74 3.93 -0.02
C ARG A 46 -0.59 4.53 0.44
N PHE A 47 -1.35 3.81 1.26
CA PHE A 47 -2.63 4.29 1.79
C PHE A 47 -2.43 5.54 2.64
N ALA A 48 -1.40 5.56 3.50
CA ALA A 48 -1.02 6.74 4.29
C ALA A 48 -0.61 7.93 3.41
N ALA A 49 0.18 7.69 2.35
CA ALA A 49 0.58 8.74 1.41
C ALA A 49 -0.62 9.36 0.66
N HIS A 50 -1.60 8.53 0.27
CA HIS A 50 -2.80 9.03 -0.40
C HIS A 50 -3.80 9.69 0.56
N LEU A 51 -3.97 9.19 1.78
CA LEU A 51 -4.75 9.88 2.80
C LEU A 51 -4.15 11.26 3.11
N ALA A 52 -2.82 11.38 3.15
CA ALA A 52 -2.16 12.66 3.37
C ALA A 52 -2.45 13.68 2.24
N LEU A 53 -2.60 13.22 0.99
CA LEU A 53 -2.98 14.06 -0.14
C LEU A 53 -4.47 14.47 -0.10
N HIS A 54 -5.35 13.56 0.32
CA HIS A 54 -6.80 13.81 0.31
C HIS A 54 -7.29 14.56 1.57
N GLN A 55 -6.69 14.31 2.73
CA GLN A 55 -7.02 14.96 4.00
C GLN A 55 -6.20 16.24 4.24
N ARG A 56 -6.36 17.25 3.38
CA ARG A 56 -5.97 18.63 3.76
C ARG A 56 -6.84 19.22 4.88
N GLN A 57 -7.88 18.51 5.35
CA GLN A 57 -8.94 19.09 6.17
C GLN A 57 -9.22 18.40 7.53
N LYS A 58 -8.63 17.24 7.84
CA LYS A 58 -8.80 16.56 9.14
C LYS A 58 -7.47 16.43 9.90
N VAL A 59 -7.25 17.35 10.83
CA VAL A 59 -6.00 17.55 11.60
C VAL A 59 -5.55 16.32 12.40
N TYR A 60 -6.47 15.46 12.86
CA TYR A 60 -6.12 14.30 13.71
C TYR A 60 -5.69 13.03 12.95
N SER A 61 -6.24 12.78 11.76
CA SER A 61 -5.84 11.62 10.94
C SER A 61 -4.47 11.82 10.28
N SER A 62 -4.05 13.08 10.10
CA SER A 62 -2.76 13.43 9.51
C SER A 62 -1.57 12.94 10.36
N THR A 63 -1.63 13.04 11.69
CA THR A 63 -0.52 12.64 12.58
C THR A 63 -0.31 11.12 12.58
N LEU A 64 -1.39 10.34 12.64
CA LEU A 64 -1.29 8.87 12.58
C LEU A 64 -0.82 8.40 11.21
N ALA A 65 -1.37 8.96 10.13
CA ALA A 65 -0.93 8.65 8.77
C ALA A 65 0.56 8.98 8.57
N TRP A 66 1.01 10.13 9.07
CA TRP A 66 2.42 10.53 8.99
C TRP A 66 3.35 9.61 9.78
N THR A 67 2.93 9.20 10.99
CA THR A 67 3.71 8.29 11.83
C THR A 67 3.80 6.89 11.22
N VAL A 68 2.67 6.38 10.69
CA VAL A 68 2.61 5.11 9.96
C VAL A 68 3.53 5.17 8.74
N GLN A 69 3.43 6.23 7.93
CA GLN A 69 4.27 6.41 6.75
C GLN A 69 5.77 6.45 7.08
N ARG A 70 6.17 7.17 8.14
CA ARG A 70 7.57 7.20 8.58
C ARG A 70 8.07 5.85 9.05
N CYS A 71 7.21 5.10 9.75
CA CYS A 71 7.53 3.76 10.23
C CYS A 71 7.64 2.76 9.06
N THR A 72 6.64 2.72 8.17
CA THR A 72 6.62 1.83 7.00
C THR A 72 7.78 2.12 6.06
N SER A 73 8.03 3.39 5.74
CA SER A 73 9.17 3.80 4.91
C SER A 73 10.51 3.42 5.53
N GLY A 74 10.66 3.57 6.86
CA GLY A 74 11.87 3.15 7.58
C GLY A 74 12.07 1.63 7.56
N PHE A 75 11.02 0.85 7.77
CA PHE A 75 11.07 -0.62 7.69
C PHE A 75 11.38 -1.10 6.27
N LEU A 76 10.75 -0.53 5.23
CA LEU A 76 11.05 -0.86 3.85
C LEU A 76 12.51 -0.53 3.50
N MET A 77 13.03 0.61 3.97
CA MET A 77 14.44 0.96 3.78
C MET A 77 15.38 -0.07 4.43
N LEU A 78 15.07 -0.53 5.64
CA LEU A 78 15.84 -1.57 6.32
C LEU A 78 15.84 -2.90 5.54
N ILE A 79 14.69 -3.29 5.00
CA ILE A 79 14.55 -4.50 4.16
C ILE A 79 15.36 -4.35 2.87
N MET A 80 15.32 -3.18 2.23
CA MET A 80 16.10 -2.93 1.01
C MET A 80 17.62 -2.98 1.27
N MET A 81 18.06 -2.68 2.49
CA MET A 81 19.46 -2.76 2.92
C MET A 81 19.88 -4.15 3.39
N SER A 82 18.96 -5.12 3.51
CA SER A 82 19.27 -6.46 4.01
C SER A 82 19.94 -7.37 2.96
N PHE A 83 20.36 -6.82 1.81
CA PHE A 83 21.08 -7.48 0.70
C PHE A 83 20.42 -8.77 0.17
N ASN A 84 19.15 -9.02 0.48
CA ASN A 84 18.40 -10.15 -0.03
C ASN A 84 17.62 -9.73 -1.28
N ILE A 85 18.00 -10.29 -2.43
CA ILE A 85 17.39 -9.93 -3.72
C ILE A 85 15.92 -10.37 -3.85
N ILE A 86 15.51 -11.43 -3.14
CA ILE A 86 14.15 -11.96 -3.18
C ILE A 86 13.22 -11.01 -2.43
N LEU A 87 13.62 -10.59 -1.22
CA LEU A 87 12.88 -9.58 -0.44
C LEU A 87 12.86 -8.23 -1.13
N PHE A 88 13.96 -7.84 -1.78
CA PHE A 88 14.01 -6.64 -2.61
C PHE A 88 13.01 -6.70 -3.77
N LEU A 89 13.01 -7.80 -4.53
CA LEU A 89 12.10 -7.99 -5.67
C LEU A 89 10.64 -8.02 -5.21
N GLU A 90 10.38 -8.61 -4.05
CA GLU A 90 9.08 -8.65 -3.42
C GLU A 90 8.57 -7.26 -3.02
N VAL A 91 9.40 -6.44 -2.39
CA VAL A 91 9.07 -5.03 -2.08
C VAL A 91 8.74 -4.26 -3.36
N VAL A 92 9.52 -4.42 -4.43
CA VAL A 92 9.28 -3.76 -5.71
C VAL A 92 7.96 -4.22 -6.34
N LEU A 93 7.67 -5.52 -6.36
CA LEU A 93 6.44 -6.08 -6.90
C LEU A 93 5.21 -5.60 -6.11
N PHE A 94 5.23 -5.69 -4.79
CA PHE A 94 4.10 -5.24 -3.97
C PHE A 94 3.92 -3.73 -3.98
N SER A 95 5.00 -2.94 -4.09
CA SER A 95 4.89 -1.50 -4.32
C SER A 95 4.20 -1.20 -5.66
N GLY A 96 4.52 -1.93 -6.73
CA GLY A 96 3.87 -1.74 -8.03
C GLY A 96 2.40 -2.17 -8.02
N MET A 97 2.10 -3.33 -7.42
CA MET A 97 0.73 -3.84 -7.28
C MET A 97 -0.15 -2.93 -6.42
N SER A 98 0.38 -2.39 -5.33
CA SER A 98 -0.37 -1.46 -4.47
C SER A 98 -0.67 -0.13 -5.17
N GLU A 99 0.25 0.38 -5.98
CA GLU A 99 0.00 1.58 -6.79
C GLU A 99 -1.10 1.34 -7.83
N LEU A 100 -1.03 0.22 -8.56
CA LEU A 100 -2.07 -0.16 -9.53
C LEU A 100 -3.43 -0.36 -8.87
N GLY A 101 -3.46 -1.11 -7.75
CA GLY A 101 -4.67 -1.34 -6.99
C GLY A 101 -5.32 -0.05 -6.51
N MET A 102 -4.51 0.91 -6.06
CA MET A 102 -5.03 2.20 -5.60
C MET A 102 -5.57 3.05 -6.74
N ARG A 103 -4.91 3.06 -7.92
CA ARG A 103 -5.42 3.77 -9.09
C ARG A 103 -6.79 3.25 -9.52
N ILE A 104 -6.97 1.93 -9.54
CA ILE A 104 -8.25 1.30 -9.89
C ILE A 104 -9.32 1.62 -8.84
N TYR A 105 -8.97 1.52 -7.56
CA TYR A 105 -9.88 1.86 -6.46
C TYR A 105 -10.34 3.32 -6.55
N TRP A 106 -9.41 4.22 -6.87
CA TRP A 106 -9.71 5.64 -7.01
C TRP A 106 -10.63 5.96 -8.19
N GLN A 107 -10.45 5.29 -9.33
CA GLN A 107 -11.34 5.47 -10.47
C GLN A 107 -12.78 5.11 -10.10
N LYS A 108 -12.98 4.02 -9.35
CA LYS A 108 -14.30 3.62 -8.87
C LYS A 108 -14.92 4.65 -7.92
N ASP A 109 -14.12 5.18 -6.99
CA ASP A 109 -14.62 6.19 -6.04
C ASP A 109 -15.04 7.48 -6.76
N GLN A 110 -14.29 7.91 -7.79
CA GLN A 110 -14.68 9.06 -8.60
C GLN A 110 -15.99 8.83 -9.37
N GLU A 111 -16.16 7.65 -9.98
CA GLU A 111 -17.41 7.30 -10.68
C GLU A 111 -18.60 7.29 -9.72
N GLU A 112 -18.45 6.76 -8.51
CA GLU A 112 -19.52 6.78 -7.49
C GLU A 112 -19.86 8.19 -7.02
N VAL A 113 -18.86 9.06 -6.87
CA VAL A 113 -19.07 10.46 -6.46
C VAL A 113 -19.75 11.25 -7.57
N GLU A 114 -19.35 11.06 -8.84
CA GLU A 114 -20.00 11.70 -9.98
C GLU A 114 -21.45 11.23 -10.15
N PHE A 115 -21.71 9.92 -10.03
CA PHE A 115 -23.07 9.38 -10.10
C PHE A 115 -23.96 9.94 -8.99
N ARG A 116 -23.44 10.08 -7.76
CA ARG A 116 -24.17 10.74 -6.67
C ARG A 116 -24.49 12.20 -6.96
N ARG A 117 -23.54 12.96 -7.53
CA ARG A 117 -23.78 14.38 -7.89
C ARG A 117 -24.81 14.54 -9.00
N LEU A 118 -24.82 13.65 -9.99
CA LEU A 118 -25.80 13.67 -11.08
C LEU A 118 -27.22 13.43 -10.55
N ASN A 119 -27.41 12.37 -9.74
CA ASN A 119 -28.72 12.11 -9.14
C ASN A 119 -29.20 13.27 -8.26
N GLN A 120 -28.30 13.88 -7.49
CA GLN A 120 -28.66 15.02 -6.64
C GLN A 120 -29.08 16.24 -7.46
N HIS A 121 -28.47 16.48 -8.62
CA HIS A 121 -28.85 17.57 -9.52
C HIS A 121 -30.20 17.31 -10.19
N ASP A 122 -30.49 16.08 -10.59
CA ASP A 122 -31.78 15.69 -11.18
C ASP A 122 -32.93 15.83 -10.16
N ASP A 123 -32.70 15.43 -8.90
CA ASP A 123 -33.66 15.61 -7.81
C ASP A 123 -33.96 17.09 -7.53
N GLU A 124 -32.92 17.94 -7.49
CA GLU A 124 -33.09 19.39 -7.32
C GLU A 124 -33.86 20.03 -8.49
N GLN A 125 -33.60 19.58 -9.72
CA GLN A 125 -34.29 20.09 -10.90
C GLN A 125 -35.75 19.65 -10.95
N ASN A 126 -36.05 18.39 -10.62
CA ASN A 126 -37.43 17.89 -10.52
C ASN A 126 -38.22 18.62 -9.43
N ALA A 127 -37.63 18.88 -8.26
CA ALA A 127 -38.28 19.64 -7.19
C ALA A 127 -38.61 21.09 -7.62
N GLN A 128 -37.77 21.72 -8.45
CA GLN A 128 -38.05 23.06 -9.00
C GLN A 128 -39.19 23.05 -10.03
N ILE A 129 -39.29 22.01 -10.86
CA ILE A 129 -40.38 21.88 -11.85
C ILE A 129 -41.71 21.67 -11.13
N GLU A 130 -41.77 20.79 -10.13
CA GLU A 130 -42.99 20.59 -9.34
C GLU A 130 -43.43 21.91 -8.68
N MET A 131 -42.53 22.66 -8.03
CA MET A 131 -42.89 23.96 -7.43
C MET A 131 -43.49 24.97 -8.42
N MET A 132 -43.08 24.94 -9.69
CA MET A 132 -43.64 25.79 -10.74
C MET A 132 -45.03 25.34 -11.21
N GLU A 133 -45.36 24.04 -11.17
CA GLU A 133 -46.70 23.54 -11.53
C GLU A 133 -47.75 23.85 -10.45
N TRP A 134 -47.33 24.00 -9.19
CA TRP A 134 -48.23 24.29 -8.06
C TRP A 134 -48.46 25.80 -7.78
N CYS A 135 -47.80 26.71 -8.51
CA CYS A 135 -47.97 28.18 -8.41
C CYS A 135 -48.88 28.73 -9.52
#